data_AF-A0A9D3YLP6-F1
#
_entry.id   AF-A0A9D3YLP6-F1
#
_cell.length_a   1.000
_cell.length_b   1.000
_cell.length_c   1.000
_cell.angle_alpha   90.00
_cell.angle_beta   90.00
_cell.angle_gamma   90.00
#
_symmetry.space_group_name_H-M   'P 1'
#
loop_
_entity.id
_entity.type
_entity.pdbx_description
1 polymer ?
#
loop_
_entity_poly.entity_id
_entity_poly.type
_entity_poly.pdbx_seq_one_letter_code
_entity_poly.pdbx_strand_id
1 'polypeptide(L)'
;MLNNLKWQTSEQRQNISNVILLYKIQNNLVWVDYHHLTPTRNLNYLVPYSRTQYHSNSFFPRSIRLWNGLPVSLQASPSIGILILGSCILSTSSKSTLFLAHLSTTCSW
;
A
#
# COMPACT_ATOMS: atom_id res chain seq x y z
N MET A 1 9.88 23.39 7.99
CA MET A 1 11.31 23.04 7.85
C MET A 1 11.55 21.71 7.11
N LEU A 2 10.66 20.70 7.18
CA LEU A 2 10.84 19.42 6.46
C LEU A 2 10.65 19.48 4.92
N ASN A 3 9.89 20.45 4.40
CA ASN A 3 9.55 20.51 2.97
C ASN A 3 10.76 20.71 2.04
N ASN A 4 11.86 21.28 2.54
CA ASN A 4 13.04 21.56 1.72
C ASN A 4 13.88 20.31 1.46
N LEU A 5 13.75 19.25 2.29
CA LEU A 5 14.56 18.04 2.19
C LEU A 5 13.94 16.97 1.28
N LYS A 6 12.72 17.19 0.75
CA LYS A 6 11.95 16.19 -0.02
C LYS A 6 11.84 14.82 0.68
N TRP A 7 12.00 14.78 2.00
CA TRP A 7 11.90 13.56 2.77
C TRP A 7 10.45 13.15 2.92
N GLN A 8 10.21 11.84 2.90
CA GLN A 8 8.90 11.30 3.18
C GLN A 8 8.47 11.65 4.61
N THR A 9 7.19 11.97 4.76
CA THR A 9 6.61 12.22 6.09
C THR A 9 6.62 10.94 6.91
N SER A 10 6.56 11.06 8.24
CA SER A 10 6.46 9.90 9.11
C SER A 10 5.23 9.05 8.80
N GLU A 11 4.13 9.71 8.46
CA GLU A 11 2.90 9.05 8.06
C GLU A 11 3.06 8.24 6.76
N GLN A 12 3.71 8.82 5.74
CA GLN A 12 4.00 8.11 4.49
C GLN A 12 4.84 6.87 4.74
N ARG A 13 5.90 6.98 5.54
CA ARG A 13 6.77 5.84 5.91
C ARG A 13 5.99 4.77 6.67
N GLN A 14 5.08 5.16 7.55
CA GLN A 14 4.24 4.22 8.29
C GLN A 14 3.24 3.52 7.37
N ASN A 15 2.62 4.24 6.44
CA ASN A 15 1.72 3.65 5.45
C ASN A 15 2.43 2.63 4.55
N ILE A 16 3.65 2.95 4.09
CA ILE A 16 4.47 2.02 3.31
C ILE A 16 4.79 0.76 4.12
N SER A 17 5.27 0.94 5.36
CA SER A 17 5.61 -0.18 6.25
C SER A 17 4.40 -1.09 6.52
N ASN A 18 3.23 -0.49 6.71
CA ASN A 18 1.98 -1.19 6.95
C ASN A 18 1.58 -2.07 5.75
N VAL A 19 1.65 -1.51 4.53
CA VAL A 19 1.35 -2.24 3.29
C VAL A 19 2.34 -3.38 3.07
N ILE A 20 3.64 -3.15 3.29
CA ILE A 20 4.67 -4.20 3.18
C ILE A 20 4.41 -5.33 4.18
N LEU A 21 4.05 -4.99 5.42
CA LEU A 21 3.76 -6.02 6.42
C LEU A 21 2.53 -6.83 6.05
N LEU A 22 1.46 -6.17 5.56
CA LEU A 22 0.27 -6.88 5.08
C LEU A 22 0.59 -7.83 3.91
N TYR A 23 1.42 -7.38 2.96
CA TYR A 23 1.90 -8.22 1.87
C TYR A 23 2.66 -9.45 2.39
N LYS A 24 3.55 -9.26 3.38
CA LYS A 24 4.31 -10.36 3.98
C LYS A 24 3.40 -11.36 4.69
N ILE A 25 2.35 -10.88 5.36
CA ILE A 25 1.34 -11.74 6.00
C ILE A 25 0.60 -12.55 4.93
N GLN A 26 0.12 -11.91 3.86
CA GLN A 26 -0.60 -12.58 2.77
C GLN A 26 0.25 -13.67 2.09
N ASN A 27 1.56 -13.45 1.94
CA ASN A 27 2.47 -14.40 1.31
C ASN A 27 3.11 -15.38 2.31
N ASN A 28 2.61 -15.43 3.56
CA ASN A 28 3.14 -16.29 4.63
C ASN A 28 4.65 -16.10 4.90
N LEU A 29 5.19 -14.91 4.62
CA LEU A 29 6.59 -14.54 4.88
C LEU A 29 6.81 -14.13 6.34
N VAL A 30 5.73 -13.82 7.07
CA VAL A 30 5.74 -13.54 8.51
C VAL A 30 4.61 -14.34 9.14
N TRP A 31 4.91 -15.04 10.23
CA TRP A 31 3.92 -15.78 10.99
C TRP A 31 3.12 -14.81 11.87
N VAL A 32 1.87 -14.58 11.48
CA VAL A 32 0.86 -13.81 12.23
C VAL A 32 -0.43 -14.60 12.14
N ASP A 33 -1.18 -14.69 13.23
CA ASP A 33 -2.55 -15.20 13.16
C ASP A 33 -3.44 -14.19 12.41
N TYR A 34 -3.86 -14.58 11.20
CA TYR A 34 -4.67 -13.74 10.32
C TYR A 34 -6.07 -14.30 10.06
N HIS A 35 -6.62 -15.14 10.96
CA HIS A 35 -7.98 -15.69 10.82
C HIS A 35 -9.08 -14.64 10.59
N HIS A 36 -8.82 -13.37 10.93
CA HIS A 36 -9.73 -12.24 10.72
C HIS A 36 -9.57 -11.51 9.37
N LEU A 37 -8.60 -11.89 8.53
CA LEU A 37 -8.47 -11.37 7.16
C LEU A 37 -9.42 -12.09 6.22
N THR A 38 -10.65 -11.58 6.10
CA THR A 38 -11.64 -12.13 5.17
C THR A 38 -11.41 -11.56 3.77
N PRO A 39 -10.98 -12.35 2.77
CA PRO A 39 -10.86 -11.86 1.40
C PRO A 39 -12.24 -11.56 0.81
N THR A 40 -12.28 -10.57 -0.06
CA THR A 40 -13.45 -10.18 -0.86
C THR A 40 -13.13 -10.38 -2.34
N ARG A 41 -14.06 -10.00 -3.23
CA ARG A 41 -13.82 -10.07 -4.68
C ARG A 41 -12.68 -9.12 -5.06
N ASN A 42 -11.81 -9.55 -5.99
CA ASN A 42 -10.71 -8.76 -6.58
C ASN A 42 -9.54 -8.42 -5.63
N LEU A 43 -8.98 -9.41 -4.92
CA LEU A 43 -7.76 -9.28 -4.08
C LEU A 43 -7.86 -8.32 -2.88
N ASN A 44 -9.04 -7.75 -2.64
CA ASN A 44 -9.32 -6.86 -1.51
C ASN A 44 -9.71 -7.64 -0.26
N TYR A 45 -9.58 -7.03 0.93
CA TYR A 45 -10.03 -7.60 2.19
C TYR A 45 -11.20 -6.81 2.80
N LEU A 46 -12.04 -7.49 3.59
CA LEU A 46 -13.10 -6.84 4.35
C LEU A 46 -12.47 -5.99 5.45
N VAL A 47 -12.81 -4.70 5.50
CA VAL A 47 -12.33 -3.79 6.54
C VAL A 47 -13.09 -4.11 7.84
N PRO A 48 -12.41 -4.49 8.93
CA PRO A 48 -13.09 -4.77 10.19
C PRO A 48 -13.74 -3.48 10.72
N TYR A 49 -15.01 -3.59 11.10
CA TYR A 49 -15.76 -2.47 11.66
C TYR A 49 -15.27 -2.15 13.08
N SER A 50 -15.16 -0.87 13.39
CA SER A 50 -14.98 -0.42 14.76
C SER A 50 -15.73 0.87 15.03
N ARG A 51 -16.23 1.00 16.27
CA ARG A 51 -16.96 2.18 16.75
C ARG A 51 -16.05 3.34 17.13
N THR A 52 -14.75 3.07 17.39
CA THR A 52 -13.81 4.10 17.83
C THR A 52 -12.72 4.34 16.80
N GLN A 53 -12.28 5.60 16.73
CA GLN A 53 -11.20 6.00 15.85
C GLN A 53 -9.86 5.38 16.23
N TYR A 54 -9.67 5.07 17.52
CA TYR A 54 -8.46 4.40 17.99
C TYR A 54 -8.31 3.02 17.35
N HIS A 55 -9.36 2.20 17.45
CA HIS A 55 -9.37 0.88 16.84
C HIS A 55 -9.37 0.93 15.31
N SER A 56 -10.04 1.91 14.69
CA SER A 56 -9.99 2.06 13.22
C SER A 56 -8.56 2.37 12.73
N ASN A 57 -7.78 3.09 13.53
CA ASN A 57 -6.40 3.44 13.23
C ASN A 57 -5.37 2.37 13.63
N SER A 58 -5.81 1.27 14.25
CA SER A 58 -4.98 0.09 14.48
C SER A 58 -4.45 -0.51 13.17
N PHE A 59 -3.42 -1.34 13.28
CA PHE A 59 -2.70 -1.91 12.14
C PHE A 59 -3.61 -2.52 11.07
N PHE A 60 -4.46 -3.50 11.40
CA PHE A 60 -5.28 -4.20 10.41
C PHE A 60 -6.28 -3.30 9.66
N PRO A 61 -7.22 -2.59 10.33
CA PRO A 61 -8.19 -1.74 9.63
C PRO A 61 -7.53 -0.61 8.83
N ARG A 62 -6.39 -0.07 9.29
CA ARG A 62 -5.63 0.93 8.53
C ARG A 62 -4.95 0.31 7.31
N SER A 63 -4.25 -0.81 7.48
CA SER A 63 -3.48 -1.46 6.40
C SER A 63 -4.39 -2.03 5.32
N ILE A 64 -5.53 -2.63 5.70
CA ILE A 64 -6.52 -3.14 4.74
C ILE A 64 -7.09 -2.00 3.90
N ARG A 65 -7.39 -0.84 4.49
CA ARG A 65 -7.86 0.33 3.75
C ARG A 65 -6.83 0.83 2.74
N LEU A 66 -5.55 0.86 3.13
CA LEU A 66 -4.45 1.22 2.23
C LEU A 66 -4.32 0.19 1.10
N TRP A 67 -4.37 -1.10 1.42
CA TRP A 67 -4.29 -2.20 0.46
C TRP A 67 -5.41 -2.16 -0.58
N ASN A 68 -6.65 -2.02 -0.14
CA ASN A 68 -7.81 -1.96 -1.02
C ASN A 68 -7.81 -0.72 -1.93
N GLY A 69 -7.05 0.32 -1.57
CA GLY A 69 -6.84 1.51 -2.41
C GLY A 69 -5.76 1.33 -3.47
N LEU A 70 -4.98 0.24 -3.43
CA LEU A 70 -3.94 -0.01 -4.43
C LEU A 70 -4.54 -0.48 -5.76
N PRO A 71 -3.96 -0.08 -6.90
CA PRO A 71 -4.24 -0.70 -8.18
C PRO A 71 -4.07 -2.21 -8.13
N VAL A 72 -4.97 -2.95 -8.77
CA VAL A 72 -4.96 -4.42 -8.82
C VAL A 72 -3.63 -4.96 -9.38
N SER A 73 -2.99 -4.23 -10.31
CA SER A 73 -1.67 -4.56 -10.85
C SER A 73 -0.57 -4.60 -9.80
N LEU A 74 -0.65 -3.73 -8.78
CA LEU A 74 0.30 -3.70 -7.67
C LEU A 74 -0.01 -4.78 -6.63
N GLN A 75 -1.29 -5.04 -6.35
CA GLN A 75 -1.71 -6.08 -5.40
C GLN A 75 -1.31 -7.50 -5.87
N ALA A 76 -1.36 -7.75 -7.18
CA ALA A 76 -0.98 -9.02 -7.78
C ALA A 76 0.54 -9.19 -7.98
N SER A 77 1.35 -8.18 -7.66
CA SER A 77 2.79 -8.24 -7.87
C SER A 77 3.47 -9.25 -6.94
N PRO A 78 4.35 -10.14 -7.44
CA PRO A 78 5.10 -11.08 -6.63
C PRO A 78 6.31 -10.45 -5.92
N SER A 79 6.56 -9.14 -6.11
CA SER A 79 7.74 -8.48 -5.54
C SER A 79 7.39 -7.28 -4.66
N ILE A 80 7.99 -7.27 -3.47
CA ILE A 80 7.96 -6.13 -2.53
C ILE A 80 8.55 -4.86 -3.16
N GLY A 81 9.57 -5.00 -4.02
CA GLY A 81 10.23 -3.87 -4.67
C GLY A 81 9.26 -3.04 -5.51
N ILE A 82 8.38 -3.68 -6.27
CA ILE A 82 7.36 -2.99 -7.09
C ILE A 82 6.34 -2.25 -6.20
N LEU A 83 5.97 -2.81 -5.04
CA LEU A 83 5.08 -2.15 -4.09
C LEU A 83 5.72 -0.90 -3.48
N ILE A 84 7.00 -0.96 -3.12
CA ILE A 84 7.76 0.18 -2.61
C ILE A 84 7.88 1.29 -3.66
N LEU A 85 8.18 0.92 -4.91
CA LEU A 85 8.28 1.88 -6.01
C LEU A 85 6.94 2.53 -6.35
N GLY A 86 5.85 1.74 -6.43
CA GLY A 86 4.51 2.25 -6.72
C GLY A 86 3.95 3.17 -5.63
N SER A 87 4.20 2.86 -4.36
CA SER A 87 3.75 3.70 -3.23
C SER A 87 4.56 4.99 -3.08
N CYS A 88 5.83 5.00 -3.49
CA CYS A 88 6.64 6.23 -3.58
C CYS A 88 6.10 7.20 -4.65
N ILE A 89 5.62 6.70 -5.80
CA ILE A 89 5.09 7.52 -6.91
C ILE A 89 3.73 8.14 -6.54
N LEU A 90 2.87 7.41 -5.81
CA LEU A 90 1.58 7.92 -5.34
C LEU A 90 1.72 9.03 -4.27
N SER A 91 2.81 8.99 -3.49
CA SER A 91 3.12 10.01 -2.47
C SER A 91 3.55 11.36 -3.06
N THR A 92 3.98 11.41 -4.32
CA THR A 92 4.37 12.65 -5.00
C THR A 92 3.22 13.33 -5.73
N SER A 93 2.06 12.68 -5.83
CA SER A 93 0.87 13.21 -6.52
C SER A 93 -0.12 13.89 -5.56
N SER A 94 0.37 14.83 -4.74
CA SER A 94 -0.46 15.93 -4.25
C SER A 94 -0.01 17.17 -5.03
N LYS A 95 -0.81 17.54 -6.04
CA LYS A 95 -0.57 18.59 -7.06
C LYS A 95 0.29 18.13 -8.23
N SER A 96 -0.33 17.37 -9.14
CA SER A 96 -0.36 17.70 -10.57
C SER A 96 -1.12 16.60 -11.29
N THR A 97 -2.42 16.84 -11.48
CA THR A 97 -3.17 16.25 -12.56
C THR A 97 -2.40 16.51 -13.85
N LEU A 98 -2.22 15.48 -14.68
CA LEU A 98 -1.50 15.45 -15.95
C LEU A 98 0.03 15.32 -15.80
N PHE A 99 0.56 14.09 -15.88
CA PHE A 99 1.70 13.80 -16.75
C PHE A 99 1.79 12.29 -17.03
N LEU A 100 1.29 11.96 -18.22
CA LEU A 100 1.74 10.93 -19.15
C LEU A 100 1.77 9.46 -18.72
N ALA A 101 0.71 8.78 -19.17
CA ALA A 101 0.84 7.52 -19.88
C ALA A 101 1.88 7.66 -21.01
N HIS A 102 3.10 7.19 -20.78
CA HIS A 102 3.94 6.54 -21.79
C HIS A 102 5.19 6.03 -21.10
N LEU A 103 5.29 4.71 -20.97
CA LEU A 103 6.53 3.93 -21.09
C LEU A 103 6.15 2.45 -21.01
N SER A 104 5.27 2.05 -21.92
CA SER A 104 5.46 0.78 -22.61
C SER A 104 6.48 1.03 -23.72
N THR A 105 7.26 0.00 -24.03
CA THR A 105 8.17 -0.17 -25.17
C THR A 105 9.66 0.20 -24.97
N THR A 106 10.46 -0.88 -25.02
CA THR A 106 11.86 -0.99 -25.47
C THR A 106 12.99 -0.89 -24.44
N CYS A 107 13.15 -1.93 -23.63
CA CYS A 107 14.48 -2.53 -23.49
C CYS A 107 14.50 -3.79 -24.36
N SER A 108 15.10 -3.68 -25.54
CA SER A 108 15.54 -4.81 -26.36
C SER A 108 17.03 -5.02 -26.08
N TRP A 109 17.41 -6.30 -26.06
CA TRP A 109 18.72 -6.92 -25.89
C TRP A 109 19.95 -6.11 -26.29
#